data_AF-A0A0N5ABP7-F1
#
_entry.id   AF-A0A0N5ABP7-F1
#
_cell.length_a   1.000
_cell.length_b   1.000
_cell.length_c   1.000
_cell.angle_alpha   90.00
_cell.angle_beta   90.00
_cell.angle_gamma   90.00
#
_symmetry.space_group_name_H-M   'P 1'
#
loop_
_entity.id
_entity.type
_entity.pdbx_description
1 polymer ?
#
loop_
_entity_poly.entity_id
_entity_poly.type
_entity_poly.pdbx_seq_one_letter_code
_entity_poly.pdbx_strand_id
1 'polypeptide(L)'
;MNCAQTDSNACATTAWSQWSAWTDCTRTCGACGVRSRTRECNSETEACVCTGNGTETEVCGLKPCLFPVERACCEPYTLGSMNGELICKIST
;
A
#
# COMPACT_ATOMS: atom_id res chain seq x y z
N MET A 1 -13.44 -20.40 -10.09
CA MET A 1 -12.23 -20.39 -9.23
C MET A 1 -11.44 -21.65 -9.56
N ASN A 2 -10.32 -21.49 -10.26
CA ASN A 2 -9.13 -22.35 -10.25
C ASN A 2 -8.28 -22.02 -11.48
N CYS A 3 -7.31 -21.12 -11.33
CA CYS A 3 -6.18 -21.05 -12.25
C CYS A 3 -5.17 -22.12 -11.81
N ALA A 4 -5.39 -23.36 -12.24
CA ALA A 4 -4.39 -24.41 -12.15
C ALA A 4 -3.49 -24.31 -13.39
N GLN A 5 -2.21 -24.06 -13.14
CA GLN A 5 -1.12 -24.07 -14.10
C GLN A 5 -1.12 -25.34 -14.95
N THR A 6 -1.04 -25.20 -16.27
CA THR A 6 -0.45 -26.19 -17.19
C THR A 6 0.01 -25.46 -18.43
N ASP A 7 1.26 -24.97 -18.39
CA ASP A 7 2.25 -25.10 -19.46
C ASP A 7 3.40 -24.11 -19.20
N SER A 8 4.46 -24.64 -18.60
CA SER A 8 5.70 -23.96 -18.25
C SER A 8 6.56 -23.61 -19.49
N ASN A 9 5.95 -23.12 -20.57
CA ASN A 9 6.68 -22.69 -21.77
C ASN A 9 5.98 -21.62 -22.66
N ALA A 10 4.81 -21.08 -22.30
CA ALA A 10 4.18 -20.00 -23.09
C ALA A 10 4.55 -18.58 -22.61
N CYS A 11 5.01 -18.45 -21.36
CA CYS A 11 5.34 -17.15 -20.77
C CYS A 11 6.76 -17.17 -20.20
N ALA A 12 7.74 -17.11 -21.11
CA ALA A 12 9.15 -17.27 -20.78
C ALA A 12 9.75 -16.04 -20.07
N THR A 13 9.15 -14.84 -20.24
CA THR A 13 9.75 -13.58 -19.80
C THR A 13 8.69 -12.55 -19.36
N THR A 14 8.13 -12.72 -18.16
CA THR A 14 7.43 -11.64 -17.46
C THR A 14 8.25 -11.19 -16.26
N ALA A 15 8.57 -9.90 -16.20
CA ALA A 15 9.32 -9.32 -15.09
C ALA A 15 8.67 -8.04 -14.60
N TRP A 16 8.47 -7.93 -13.30
CA TRP A 16 8.07 -6.68 -12.68
C TRP A 16 9.21 -5.66 -12.80
N SER A 17 8.87 -4.41 -13.14
CA SER A 17 9.77 -3.28 -12.94
C SER A 17 10.05 -3.08 -11.45
N GLN A 18 11.02 -2.21 -11.16
CA GLN A 18 11.11 -1.65 -9.81
C GLN A 18 9.82 -0.89 -9.48
N TRP A 19 9.45 -0.92 -8.20
CA TRP A 19 8.39 -0.07 -7.69
C TRP A 19 8.75 1.40 -7.88
N SER A 20 7.75 2.20 -8.21
CA SER A 20 7.84 3.65 -8.11
C SER A 20 8.11 4.07 -6.67
N ALA A 21 8.54 5.31 -6.50
CA ALA A 21 8.42 5.96 -5.20
C ALA A 21 6.95 5.94 -4.73
N TRP A 22 6.77 5.91 -3.41
CA TRP A 22 5.46 6.18 -2.83
C TRP A 22 5.02 7.60 -3.18
N THR A 23 3.73 7.77 -3.47
CA THR A 23 3.14 9.10 -3.52
C THR A 23 3.24 9.78 -2.16
N ASP A 24 3.08 11.10 -2.18
CA ASP A 24 2.83 11.83 -0.94
C ASP A 24 1.58 11.29 -0.25
N CYS A 25 1.60 11.38 1.07
CA CYS A 25 0.48 10.95 1.88
C CYS A 25 -0.68 11.94 1.71
N THR A 26 -1.87 11.45 1.40
CA THR A 26 -3.05 12.32 1.20
C THR A 26 -3.42 13.14 2.44
N ARG A 27 -3.05 12.67 3.64
CA ARG A 27 -3.16 13.40 4.91
C ARG A 27 -1.98 13.09 5.81
N THR A 28 -1.38 14.10 6.40
CA THR A 28 -0.13 13.96 7.18
C THR A 28 -0.35 13.57 8.65
N CYS A 29 -1.59 13.48 9.12
CA CYS A 29 -1.93 13.10 10.49
C CYS A 29 -3.20 12.23 10.59
N GLY A 30 -3.38 11.63 11.75
CA GLY A 30 -4.55 10.88 12.18
C GLY A 30 -4.67 9.46 11.65
N ALA A 31 -3.65 8.93 10.95
CA ALA A 31 -3.77 7.69 10.17
C ALA A 31 -4.98 7.72 9.20
N CYS A 32 -5.29 8.92 8.70
CA CYS A 32 -6.38 9.18 7.75
C CYS A 32 -5.89 9.27 6.31
N GLY A 33 -4.57 9.25 6.12
CA GLY A 33 -3.93 9.38 4.83
C GLY A 33 -3.65 8.02 4.21
N VAL A 34 -3.64 8.00 2.89
CA VAL A 34 -3.17 6.86 2.10
C VAL A 34 -2.07 7.33 1.16
N ARG A 35 -1.14 6.43 0.85
CA ARG A 35 -0.17 6.60 -0.22
C ARG A 35 -0.11 5.34 -1.06
N SER A 36 0.21 5.52 -2.32
CA SER A 36 0.27 4.42 -3.29
C SER A 36 1.61 4.38 -3.99
N ARG A 37 1.99 3.21 -4.48
CA ARG A 37 3.10 3.05 -5.43
C ARG A 37 2.69 2.06 -6.51
N THR A 38 3.31 2.16 -7.67
CA THR A 38 3.00 1.33 -8.84
C THR A 38 4.27 0.69 -9.39
N ARG A 39 4.09 -0.40 -10.11
CA ARG A 39 5.13 -1.05 -10.91
C ARG A 39 4.51 -1.55 -12.20
N GLU A 40 5.32 -1.64 -13.23
CA GLU A 40 4.90 -2.06 -14.55
C GLU A 40 5.30 -3.53 -14.79
N CYS A 41 4.42 -4.27 -15.46
CA CYS A 41 4.73 -5.62 -15.88
C CYS A 41 5.39 -5.56 -17.25
N ASN A 42 6.69 -5.88 -17.31
CA ASN A 42 7.39 -6.05 -18.56
C ASN A 42 7.11 -7.46 -19.07
N SER A 43 6.43 -7.56 -20.21
CA SER A 43 6.10 -8.82 -20.88
C SER A 43 6.41 -8.70 -22.36
N GLU A 44 6.89 -9.79 -22.98
CA GLU A 44 7.16 -9.83 -24.42
C GLU A 44 5.88 -9.94 -25.25
N THR A 45 4.76 -10.34 -24.65
CA THR A 45 3.46 -10.47 -25.34
C THR A 45 2.33 -10.03 -24.42
N GLU A 46 1.25 -9.48 -24.98
CA GLU A 46 0.05 -9.09 -24.21
C GLU A 46 -0.67 -10.28 -23.55
N ALA A 47 -0.40 -11.51 -24.02
CA ALA A 47 -0.92 -12.74 -23.43
C ALA A 47 -0.22 -13.11 -22.12
N CYS A 48 0.90 -12.46 -21.81
CA CYS A 48 1.74 -12.72 -20.65
C CYS A 48 1.50 -11.69 -19.54
N VAL A 49 1.02 -12.15 -18.38
CA VAL A 49 0.75 -11.28 -17.23
C VAL A 49 1.65 -11.63 -16.05
N CYS A 50 2.12 -10.61 -15.35
CA CYS A 50 2.89 -10.80 -14.13
C CYS A 50 1.96 -11.24 -12.98
N THR A 51 2.40 -12.23 -12.21
CA THR A 51 1.67 -12.65 -11.01
C THR A 51 1.79 -11.60 -9.90
N GLY A 52 0.65 -11.21 -9.33
CA GLY A 52 0.54 -10.25 -8.22
C GLY A 52 0.05 -8.87 -8.66
N ASN A 53 0.03 -7.92 -7.72
CA ASN A 53 -0.53 -6.59 -7.97
C ASN A 53 0.51 -5.63 -8.58
N GLY A 54 0.09 -4.82 -9.53
CA GLY A 54 0.87 -3.69 -10.09
C GLY A 54 0.75 -2.40 -9.27
N THR A 55 -0.16 -2.38 -8.29
CA THR A 55 -0.39 -1.24 -7.39
C THR A 55 -0.40 -1.71 -5.95
N GLU A 56 0.22 -0.92 -5.10
CA GLU A 56 0.19 -1.09 -3.66
C GLU A 56 -0.30 0.19 -3.01
N THR A 57 -1.05 0.06 -1.92
CA THR A 57 -1.57 1.19 -1.15
C THR A 57 -1.43 0.88 0.33
N GLU A 58 -1.03 1.88 1.10
CA GLU A 58 -0.91 1.76 2.55
C GLU A 58 -1.38 3.02 3.25
N VAL A 59 -1.73 2.85 4.53
CA VAL A 59 -2.06 3.96 5.42
C VAL A 59 -0.78 4.69 5.82
N CYS A 60 -0.86 6.02 5.87
CA CYS A 60 0.23 6.90 6.24
C CYS A 60 -0.28 8.06 7.10
N GLY A 61 0.62 8.96 7.51
CA GLY A 61 0.26 10.06 8.41
C GLY A 61 -0.09 9.56 9.82
N LEU A 62 0.70 8.61 10.35
CA LEU A 62 0.41 7.92 11.62
C LEU A 62 0.50 8.82 12.85
N LYS A 63 1.03 10.03 12.74
CA LYS A 63 1.07 10.98 13.87
C LYS A 63 -0.35 11.48 14.15
N PRO A 64 -0.76 11.62 15.42
CA PRO A 64 -2.07 12.17 15.73
C PRO A 64 -2.21 13.61 15.24
N CYS A 65 -3.42 13.98 14.84
CA CYS A 65 -3.77 15.38 14.59
C CYS A 65 -3.96 16.12 15.92
N LEU A 66 -3.36 17.31 16.08
CA LEU A 66 -3.29 18.01 17.39
C LEU A 66 -4.10 19.32 17.47
N PHE A 67 -4.57 19.89 16.35
CA PHE A 67 -5.26 21.20 16.35
C PHE A 67 -6.30 21.35 15.24
N PRO A 68 -7.34 22.16 15.49
CA PRO A 68 -8.54 21.72 16.19
C PRO A 68 -9.25 20.63 15.36
N VAL A 69 -9.18 19.39 15.85
CA VAL A 69 -9.87 18.24 15.25
C VAL A 69 -10.71 17.56 16.30
N GLU A 70 -11.89 17.08 15.93
CA GLU A 70 -12.77 16.33 16.85
C GLU A 70 -12.15 14.98 17.25
N ARG A 71 -11.31 14.40 16.38
CA ARG A 71 -10.60 13.14 16.63
C ARG A 71 -9.14 13.26 16.24
N ALA A 72 -8.26 12.79 17.11
CA ALA A 72 -6.82 12.75 16.85
C ALA A 72 -6.42 11.67 15.84
N CYS A 73 -7.21 10.59 15.74
CA CYS A 73 -7.01 9.46 14.84
C CYS A 73 -8.34 9.09 14.14
N CYS A 74 -8.26 8.65 12.87
CA CYS A 74 -9.39 8.08 12.13
C CYS A 74 -9.63 6.63 12.55
N GLU A 75 -10.90 6.20 12.62
CA GLU A 75 -11.23 4.79 12.83
C GLU A 75 -10.66 3.93 11.68
N PRO A 76 -10.16 2.70 11.96
CA PRO A 76 -10.15 1.98 13.24
C PRO A 76 -8.92 2.28 14.12
N TYR A 77 -8.23 3.39 13.90
CA TYR A 77 -7.06 3.77 14.67
C TYR A 77 -7.43 4.57 15.92
N THR A 78 -6.74 4.28 17.02
CA THR A 78 -6.84 4.97 18.30
C THR A 78 -5.49 5.52 18.72
N LEU A 79 -5.50 6.48 19.65
CA LEU A 79 -4.28 7.03 20.22
C LEU A 79 -3.49 5.94 20.95
N GLY A 80 -2.24 5.78 20.55
CA GLY A 80 -1.26 4.91 21.19
C GLY A 80 0.07 5.61 21.36
N SER A 81 1.02 4.86 21.91
CA SER A 81 2.41 5.28 22.11
C SER A 81 3.33 4.20 21.53
N MET A 82 4.33 4.61 20.75
CA MET A 82 5.39 3.74 20.24
C MET A 82 6.73 4.47 20.41
N ASN A 83 7.66 3.88 21.15
CA ASN A 83 8.97 4.48 21.47
C ASN A 83 8.91 5.88 22.09
N GLY A 84 7.85 6.18 22.87
CA GLY A 84 7.66 7.48 23.51
C GLY A 84 7.02 8.55 22.62
N GLU A 85 6.72 8.24 21.35
CA GLU A 85 5.98 9.13 20.45
C GLU A 85 4.51 8.71 20.38
N LEU A 86 3.59 9.69 20.41
CA LEU A 86 2.17 9.43 20.19
C LEU A 86 1.92 9.08 18.73
N ILE A 87 1.21 7.97 18.50
CA ILE A 87 0.88 7.48 17.17
C ILE A 87 -0.57 6.98 17.12
N CYS A 88 -1.16 6.96 15.93
CA CYS A 88 -2.42 6.30 15.66
C CYS A 88 -2.16 4.82 15.36
N LYS A 89 -2.61 3.94 16.25
CA LYS A 89 -2.45 2.48 16.12
C LYS A 89 -3.81 1.82 15.99
N ILE A 90 -3.87 0.68 15.32
CA ILE A 90 -5.12 -0.06 15.17
C ILE A 90 -5.63 -0.49 16.56
N SER A 91 -6.93 -0.31 16.83
CA SER A 91 -7.54 -0.84 18.05
C SER A 91 -7.69 -2.36 17.90
N THR A 92 -6.71 -3.11 18.39
CA THR A 92 -6.82 -4.56 18.65
C THR A 92 -7.74 -4.83 19.83
#